data_AF-A0A9X7KXC4-F1
#
_entry.id   AF-A0A9X7KXC4-F1
#
_cell.length_a   1.000
_cell.length_b   1.000
_cell.length_c   1.000
_cell.angle_alpha   90.00
_cell.angle_beta   90.00
_cell.angle_gamma   90.00
#
_symmetry.space_group_name_H-M   'P 1'
#
loop_
_entity.id
_entity.type
_entity.pdbx_description
1 polymer ?
#
loop_
_entity_poly.entity_id
_entity_poly.type
_entity_poly.pdbx_seq_one_letter_code
_entity_poly.pdbx_strand_id
1 'polypeptide(L)'
;MIIRDLEGNNLYRNRNDFEPDRIIDAIVKAGGIENIDLTFHASDFYDDEAIKAIRFLKNINYDINKLPIDQYEEVVAIELIKQGYDMYKTGRHNIPVITECGYGVLKECIKQGLDLNKFNVDNHFRSEIDYDERGNSRKVHYSDISNFIRYKESIDYDKFSLLADNGLLNEKTLKDLEGDFGPLYYKYQSAMNKETFKKVLNAYDKIELNIDKIQEIHDMDLCYFNGSGNFKIQLIDRFLETSANKDSAINEIYQSLEKRGENINSKDNLPFINMIKKHTKQEQNEIQEAFTHTAPKTSTRRRM
;
A
#
# COMPACT_ATOMS: atom_id res chain seq x y z
N MET A 1 30.94 7.23 -12.33
CA MET A 1 31.33 7.53 -10.92
C MET A 1 32.31 8.69 -10.86
N ILE A 2 32.12 9.59 -9.90
CA ILE A 2 33.03 10.71 -9.60
C ILE A 2 33.39 10.63 -8.12
N ILE A 3 34.67 10.73 -7.80
CA ILE A 3 35.19 10.77 -6.43
C ILE A 3 35.96 12.08 -6.25
N ARG A 4 35.63 12.82 -5.20
CA ARG A 4 36.30 14.06 -4.78
C ARG A 4 36.82 13.92 -3.37
N ASP A 5 37.85 14.68 -3.03
CA ASP A 5 38.19 14.91 -1.62
C ASP A 5 37.18 15.89 -0.96
N LEU A 6 37.34 16.11 0.34
CA LEU A 6 36.51 17.04 1.11
C LEU A 6 36.67 18.51 0.69
N GLU A 7 37.75 18.86 -0.03
CA GLU A 7 37.98 20.19 -0.59
C GLU A 7 37.33 20.36 -1.98
N GLY A 8 36.76 19.28 -2.54
CA GLY A 8 36.09 19.27 -3.84
C GLY A 8 37.01 18.99 -5.02
N ASN A 9 38.29 18.67 -4.80
CA ASN A 9 39.21 18.30 -5.88
C ASN A 9 38.86 16.92 -6.43
N ASN A 10 38.80 16.78 -7.76
CA ASN A 10 38.49 15.49 -8.38
C ASN A 10 39.68 14.53 -8.24
N LEU A 11 39.46 13.39 -7.57
CA LEU A 11 40.44 12.32 -7.42
C LEU A 11 40.24 11.21 -8.45
N TYR A 12 38.99 10.97 -8.85
CA TYR A 12 38.63 10.01 -9.88
C TYR A 12 37.38 10.45 -10.65
N ARG A 13 37.39 10.22 -11.96
CA ARG A 13 36.24 10.46 -12.83
C ARG A 13 36.28 9.47 -13.99
N ASN A 14 35.44 8.44 -13.91
CA ASN A 14 35.12 7.57 -15.05
C ASN A 14 33.61 7.33 -15.03
N ARG A 15 32.94 7.55 -16.16
CA ARG A 15 31.49 7.39 -16.28
C ARG A 15 31.08 6.17 -17.07
N ASN A 16 31.99 5.52 -17.78
CA ASN A 16 31.63 4.50 -18.76
C ASN A 16 32.15 3.11 -18.40
N ASP A 17 33.20 3.02 -17.58
CA ASP A 17 33.77 1.74 -17.16
C ASP A 17 33.94 1.71 -15.63
N PHE A 18 33.64 0.55 -15.04
CA PHE A 18 33.86 0.31 -13.62
C PHE A 18 35.29 -0.20 -13.36
N GLU A 19 36.16 0.65 -12.80
CA GLU A 19 37.58 0.38 -12.56
C GLU A 19 37.92 0.35 -11.05
N PRO A 20 37.76 -0.80 -10.35
CA PRO A 20 37.98 -0.92 -8.91
C PRO A 20 39.34 -0.40 -8.42
N ASP A 21 40.43 -0.75 -9.10
CA ASP A 21 41.78 -0.42 -8.66
C ASP A 21 42.01 1.10 -8.62
N ARG A 22 41.52 1.82 -9.64
CA ARG A 22 41.63 3.29 -9.71
C ARG A 22 40.74 3.98 -8.68
N ILE A 23 39.62 3.37 -8.32
CA ILE A 23 38.76 3.83 -7.23
C ILE A 23 39.49 3.67 -5.89
N ILE A 24 40.15 2.53 -5.66
CA ILE A 24 40.96 2.30 -4.44
C ILE A 24 42.10 3.33 -4.36
N ASP A 25 42.83 3.57 -5.46
CA ASP A 25 43.90 4.56 -5.49
C ASP A 25 43.40 5.97 -5.13
N ALA A 26 42.22 6.36 -5.61
CA ALA A 26 41.60 7.63 -5.26
C ALA A 26 41.24 7.72 -3.77
N ILE A 27 40.71 6.65 -3.18
CA ILE A 27 40.39 6.57 -1.75
C ILE A 27 41.65 6.65 -0.90
N VAL A 28 42.71 5.92 -1.28
CA VAL A 28 44.02 5.97 -0.59
C VAL A 28 44.61 7.37 -0.67
N LYS A 29 44.52 8.03 -1.83
CA LYS A 29 44.99 9.41 -2.01
C LYS A 29 44.22 10.41 -1.14
N ALA A 30 42.94 10.18 -0.90
CA ALA A 30 42.12 10.97 0.03
C ALA A 30 42.45 10.68 1.51
N GLY A 31 43.21 9.63 1.79
CA GLY A 31 43.53 9.21 3.16
C GLY A 31 42.41 8.43 3.85
N GLY A 32 41.47 7.82 3.12
CA GLY A 32 40.39 7.02 3.69
C GLY A 32 39.04 7.21 2.98
N ILE A 33 38.12 6.27 3.20
CA ILE A 33 36.77 6.27 2.58
C ILE A 33 35.88 7.37 3.18
N GLU A 34 36.15 7.76 4.41
CA GLU A 34 35.50 8.83 5.15
C GLU A 34 35.87 10.24 4.62
N ASN A 35 36.96 10.34 3.86
CA ASN A 35 37.50 11.59 3.34
C ASN A 35 37.14 11.84 1.87
N ILE A 36 36.17 11.09 1.33
CA ILE A 36 35.69 11.26 -0.04
C ILE A 36 34.22 11.63 -0.13
N ASP A 37 33.89 12.41 -1.16
CA ASP A 37 32.53 12.54 -1.70
C ASP A 37 32.42 11.72 -2.99
N LEU A 38 31.39 10.86 -3.07
CA LEU A 38 31.18 9.95 -4.18
C LEU A 38 29.82 10.22 -4.83
N THR A 39 29.87 10.61 -6.10
CA THR A 39 28.69 10.69 -6.95
C THR A 39 28.66 9.51 -7.91
N PHE A 40 27.65 8.64 -7.76
CA PHE A 40 27.43 7.49 -8.64
C PHE A 40 26.25 7.75 -9.58
N HIS A 41 26.56 7.97 -10.86
CA HIS A 41 25.59 8.06 -11.95
C HIS A 41 25.36 6.66 -12.52
N ALA A 42 24.48 5.87 -11.91
CA ALA A 42 24.24 4.49 -12.30
C ALA A 42 23.77 4.36 -13.76
N SER A 43 23.01 5.35 -14.25
CA SER A 43 22.50 5.44 -15.63
C SER A 43 23.59 5.51 -16.71
N ASP A 44 24.82 5.86 -16.33
CA ASP A 44 25.94 5.93 -17.28
C ASP A 44 26.58 4.54 -17.51
N PHE A 45 26.18 3.52 -16.75
CA PHE A 45 26.73 2.14 -16.81
C PHE A 45 25.68 1.15 -17.31
N TYR A 46 26.14 0.01 -17.83
CA TYR A 46 25.27 -1.16 -17.99
C TYR A 46 24.83 -1.69 -16.63
N ASP A 47 23.63 -2.26 -16.55
CA ASP A 47 23.04 -2.75 -15.28
C ASP A 47 23.97 -3.69 -14.50
N ASP A 48 24.66 -4.60 -15.20
CA ASP A 48 25.55 -5.58 -14.56
C ASP A 48 26.81 -4.90 -13.98
N GLU A 49 27.33 -3.86 -14.63
CA GLU A 49 28.42 -3.04 -14.13
C GLU A 49 28.00 -2.17 -12.96
N ALA A 50 26.80 -1.58 -13.03
CA ALA A 50 26.25 -0.81 -11.93
C ALA A 50 26.06 -1.69 -10.68
N ILE A 51 25.55 -2.91 -10.85
CA ILE A 51 25.42 -3.91 -9.77
C ILE A 51 26.79 -4.29 -9.20
N LYS A 52 27.80 -4.54 -10.05
CA LYS A 52 29.19 -4.80 -9.59
C LYS A 52 29.72 -3.62 -8.78
N ALA A 53 29.46 -2.39 -9.21
CA ALA A 53 29.86 -1.19 -8.51
C ALA A 53 29.21 -1.07 -7.13
N ILE A 54 27.90 -1.31 -7.01
CA ILE A 54 27.19 -1.30 -5.71
C ILE A 54 27.79 -2.31 -4.73
N ARG A 55 28.01 -3.56 -5.19
CA ARG A 55 28.62 -4.61 -4.35
C ARG A 55 30.03 -4.24 -3.91
N PHE A 56 30.82 -3.69 -4.83
CA PHE A 56 32.16 -3.22 -4.51
C PHE A 56 32.14 -2.10 -3.47
N LEU A 57 31.30 -1.08 -3.64
CA LEU A 57 31.16 0.02 -2.69
C LEU A 57 30.82 -0.50 -1.29
N LYS A 58 29.88 -1.46 -1.20
CA LYS A 58 29.57 -2.11 0.08
C LYS A 58 30.78 -2.84 0.68
N ASN A 59 31.54 -3.58 -0.13
CA ASN A 59 32.70 -4.36 0.30
C ASN A 59 33.84 -3.50 0.86
N ILE A 60 34.01 -2.27 0.34
CA ILE A 60 34.99 -1.31 0.86
C ILE A 60 34.46 -0.46 2.01
N ASN A 61 33.32 -0.86 2.61
CA ASN A 61 32.64 -0.16 3.69
C ASN A 61 32.20 1.28 3.35
N TYR A 62 31.93 1.58 2.08
CA TYR A 62 31.25 2.83 1.73
C TYR A 62 29.82 2.79 2.25
N ASP A 63 29.36 3.91 2.80
CA ASP A 63 27.97 4.07 3.25
C ASP A 63 27.03 4.18 2.04
N ILE A 64 26.52 3.04 1.59
CA ILE A 64 25.58 2.96 0.46
C ILE A 64 24.29 3.73 0.70
N ASN A 65 23.96 4.10 1.95
CA ASN A 65 22.80 4.93 2.26
C ASN A 65 22.96 6.37 1.76
N LYS A 66 24.17 6.79 1.38
CA LYS A 66 24.39 8.09 0.72
C LYS A 66 23.94 8.10 -0.74
N LEU A 67 23.69 6.94 -1.34
CA LEU A 67 23.30 6.83 -2.74
C LEU A 67 21.81 7.16 -2.93
N PRO A 68 21.43 7.86 -4.01
CA PRO A 68 20.04 8.20 -4.31
C PRO A 68 19.30 7.03 -4.97
N ILE A 69 18.83 6.06 -4.17
CA ILE A 69 18.13 4.85 -4.65
C ILE A 69 16.94 5.16 -5.57
N ASP A 70 16.25 6.28 -5.33
CA ASP A 70 15.09 6.79 -6.08
C ASP A 70 15.44 7.29 -7.50
N GLN A 71 16.73 7.49 -7.79
CA GLN A 71 17.21 7.95 -9.10
C GLN A 71 17.81 6.81 -9.95
N TYR A 72 17.82 5.59 -9.43
CA TYR A 72 18.42 4.45 -10.11
C TYR A 72 17.36 3.56 -10.77
N GLU A 73 17.77 2.92 -11.86
CA GLU A 73 16.98 1.87 -12.50
C GLU A 73 16.63 0.78 -11.48
N GLU A 74 15.45 0.17 -11.66
CA GLU A 74 14.84 -0.72 -10.66
C GLU A 74 15.78 -1.86 -10.26
N VAL A 75 16.52 -2.43 -11.23
CA VAL A 75 17.46 -3.53 -11.00
C VAL A 75 18.64 -3.14 -10.10
N VAL A 76 19.13 -1.90 -10.22
CA VAL A 76 20.22 -1.36 -9.39
C VAL A 76 19.70 -1.00 -7.99
N ALA A 77 18.50 -0.42 -7.92
CA ALA A 77 17.83 -0.13 -6.65
C ALA A 77 17.51 -1.41 -5.85
N ILE A 78 17.08 -2.49 -6.50
CA ILE A 78 16.91 -3.81 -5.89
C ILE A 78 18.24 -4.31 -5.31
N GLU A 79 19.35 -4.15 -6.03
CA GLU A 79 20.66 -4.56 -5.52
C GLU A 79 21.07 -3.75 -4.28
N LEU A 80 20.78 -2.44 -4.23
CA LEU A 80 21.01 -1.63 -3.02
C LEU A 80 20.28 -2.20 -1.80
N ILE A 81 19.00 -2.55 -1.94
CA ILE A 81 18.22 -3.17 -0.86
C ILE A 81 18.87 -4.49 -0.41
N LYS A 82 19.31 -5.33 -1.35
CA LYS A 82 20.02 -6.59 -1.03
C LYS A 82 21.35 -6.38 -0.30
N GLN A 83 22.05 -5.28 -0.56
CA GLN A 83 23.29 -4.91 0.12
C GLN A 83 23.07 -4.20 1.47
N GLY A 84 21.82 -4.12 1.93
CA GLY A 84 21.44 -3.55 3.23
C GLY A 84 21.30 -2.03 3.23
N TYR A 85 20.83 -1.45 2.12
CA TYR A 85 20.36 -0.07 2.11
C TYR A 85 19.20 0.11 3.10
N ASP A 86 19.22 1.20 3.84
CA ASP A 86 18.23 1.53 4.86
C ASP A 86 16.88 1.87 4.20
N MET A 87 16.00 0.87 4.17
CA MET A 87 14.64 1.01 3.67
C MET A 87 13.74 1.96 4.50
N TYR A 88 14.20 2.39 5.69
CA TYR A 88 13.49 3.35 6.54
C TYR A 88 14.01 4.78 6.37
N LYS A 89 15.04 4.98 5.54
CA LYS A 89 15.58 6.30 5.23
C LYS A 89 14.49 7.20 4.62
N THR A 90 14.35 8.39 5.18
CA THR A 90 13.47 9.43 4.65
C THR A 90 14.25 10.40 3.75
N GLY A 91 13.61 10.79 2.65
CA GLY A 91 14.08 11.83 1.75
C GLY A 91 13.50 13.20 2.09
N ARG A 92 13.22 13.99 1.05
CA ARG A 92 12.57 15.30 1.19
C ARG A 92 11.17 15.14 1.79
N HIS A 93 10.73 16.14 2.55
CA HIS A 93 9.41 16.18 3.17
C HIS A 93 9.09 14.97 4.07
N ASN A 94 10.13 14.33 4.66
CA ASN A 94 9.97 13.16 5.52
C ASN A 94 9.36 11.92 4.84
N ILE A 95 9.40 11.86 3.51
CA ILE A 95 8.86 10.74 2.72
C ILE A 95 9.88 9.60 2.65
N PRO A 96 9.53 8.35 2.97
CA PRO A 96 10.42 7.21 2.82
C PRO A 96 10.90 7.08 1.38
N VAL A 97 12.22 7.03 1.16
CA VAL A 97 12.77 7.02 -0.22
C VAL A 97 12.29 5.83 -1.04
N ILE A 98 11.96 4.71 -0.37
CA ILE A 98 11.46 3.49 -1.01
C ILE A 98 10.07 3.65 -1.65
N THR A 99 9.28 4.66 -1.26
CA THR A 99 7.95 4.88 -1.85
C THR A 99 8.03 5.47 -3.25
N GLU A 100 9.10 6.21 -3.53
CA GLU A 100 9.42 6.78 -4.85
C GLU A 100 10.00 5.72 -5.80
N CYS A 101 10.35 4.53 -5.29
CA CYS A 101 10.83 3.41 -6.10
C CYS A 101 9.68 2.59 -6.72
N GLY A 102 10.04 1.77 -7.71
CA GLY A 102 9.15 0.84 -8.39
C GLY A 102 8.68 -0.35 -7.53
N TYR A 103 7.71 -1.09 -8.07
CA TYR A 103 7.13 -2.28 -7.44
C TYR A 103 8.19 -3.33 -7.07
N GLY A 104 9.18 -3.55 -7.93
CA GLY A 104 10.25 -4.54 -7.72
C GLY A 104 11.11 -4.22 -6.51
N VAL A 105 11.38 -2.94 -6.24
CA VAL A 105 12.11 -2.49 -5.05
C VAL A 105 11.29 -2.73 -3.79
N LEU A 106 10.02 -2.33 -3.78
CA LEU A 106 9.13 -2.58 -2.63
C LEU A 106 9.03 -4.08 -2.32
N LYS A 107 8.92 -4.91 -3.36
CA LYS A 107 8.91 -6.38 -3.24
C LYS A 107 10.19 -6.91 -2.61
N GLU A 108 11.35 -6.35 -2.94
CA GLU A 108 12.61 -6.73 -2.31
C GLU A 108 12.69 -6.24 -0.85
N CYS A 109 12.23 -5.02 -0.54
CA CYS A 109 12.15 -4.53 0.85
C CYS A 109 11.33 -5.48 1.74
N ILE A 110 10.19 -5.96 1.24
CA ILE A 110 9.35 -6.91 1.98
C ILE A 110 10.09 -8.22 2.25
N LYS A 111 10.81 -8.76 1.26
CA LYS A 111 11.66 -9.96 1.49
C LYS A 111 12.76 -9.71 2.53
N GLN A 112 13.27 -8.49 2.62
CA GLN A 112 14.24 -8.08 3.63
C GLN A 112 13.62 -7.71 4.99
N GLY A 113 12.31 -7.92 5.17
CA GLY A 113 11.62 -7.70 6.44
C GLY A 113 11.19 -6.24 6.67
N LEU A 114 10.70 -5.57 5.63
CA LEU A 114 10.01 -4.29 5.77
C LEU A 114 8.90 -4.38 6.82
N ASP A 115 8.93 -3.49 7.81
CA ASP A 115 7.90 -3.33 8.82
C ASP A 115 7.22 -1.97 8.64
N LEU A 116 5.99 -1.97 8.13
CA LEU A 116 5.22 -0.75 7.92
C LEU A 116 4.88 -0.02 9.24
N ASN A 117 4.91 -0.70 10.39
CA ASN A 117 4.60 -0.05 11.66
C ASN A 117 5.64 1.00 12.07
N LYS A 118 6.83 0.99 11.46
CA LYS A 118 7.88 2.00 11.67
C LYS A 118 7.59 3.33 10.99
N PHE A 119 6.63 3.38 10.08
CA PHE A 119 6.14 4.60 9.49
C PHE A 119 4.91 5.11 10.25
N ASN A 120 4.68 6.41 10.17
CA ASN A 120 3.50 7.09 10.68
C ASN A 120 2.82 7.89 9.55
N VAL A 121 1.61 8.38 9.80
CA VAL A 121 0.86 9.23 8.85
C VAL A 121 1.72 10.28 8.14
N ASP A 122 2.65 10.96 8.83
CA ASP A 122 3.50 12.00 8.21
C ASP A 122 4.49 11.45 7.17
N ASN A 123 4.88 10.18 7.28
CA ASN A 123 5.67 9.50 6.25
C ASN A 123 4.83 9.09 5.04
N HIS A 124 3.54 8.81 5.25
CA HIS A 124 2.65 8.30 4.21
C HIS A 124 2.21 9.39 3.22
N PHE A 125 2.19 10.66 3.61
CA PHE A 125 1.66 11.75 2.78
C PHE A 125 2.65 12.90 2.62
N ARG A 126 2.79 13.36 1.38
CA ARG A 126 3.48 14.64 1.13
C ARG A 126 2.57 15.80 1.54
N SER A 127 3.10 16.69 2.37
CA SER A 127 2.41 17.90 2.78
C SER A 127 3.33 19.12 2.84
N GLU A 128 2.76 20.31 2.66
CA GLU A 128 3.43 21.59 2.85
C GLU A 128 2.60 22.49 3.78
N ILE A 129 3.24 23.52 4.33
CA ILE A 129 2.55 24.52 5.16
C ILE A 129 2.18 25.69 4.25
N ASP A 130 0.88 25.91 4.10
CA ASP A 130 0.28 27.03 3.38
C ASP A 130 -0.12 28.12 4.38
N TYR A 131 -0.07 29.39 3.98
CA TYR A 131 -0.43 30.54 4.83
C TYR A 131 -1.56 31.31 4.17
N ASP A 132 -2.64 31.55 4.92
CA ASP A 132 -3.74 32.39 4.44
C ASP A 132 -3.33 33.88 4.38
N GLU A 133 -4.18 34.73 3.82
CA GLU A 133 -3.96 36.19 3.72
C GLU A 133 -3.77 36.88 5.09
N ARG A 134 -4.12 36.22 6.19
CA ARG A 134 -3.98 36.70 7.57
C ARG A 134 -2.75 36.12 8.27
N GLY A 135 -1.96 35.30 7.59
CA GLY A 135 -0.76 34.66 8.12
C GLY A 135 -1.02 33.39 8.94
N ASN A 136 -2.23 32.83 8.93
CA ASN A 136 -2.49 31.56 9.60
C ASN A 136 -1.98 30.40 8.75
N SER A 137 -1.18 29.53 9.36
CA SER A 137 -0.65 28.34 8.73
C SER A 137 -1.67 27.20 8.71
N ARG A 138 -1.76 26.46 7.62
CA ARG A 138 -2.45 25.17 7.51
C ARG A 138 -1.58 24.14 6.80
N LYS A 139 -1.66 22.88 7.20
CA LYS A 139 -1.02 21.78 6.50
C LYS A 139 -1.88 21.41 5.28
N VAL A 140 -1.29 21.44 4.10
CA VAL A 140 -1.94 21.06 2.83
C VAL A 140 -1.26 19.80 2.33
N HIS A 141 -2.06 18.77 2.07
CA HIS A 141 -1.60 17.51 1.51
C HIS A 141 -1.67 17.54 -0.02
N TYR A 142 -0.66 16.97 -0.66
CA TYR A 142 -0.59 16.87 -2.13
C TYR A 142 -1.52 15.83 -2.72
N SER A 143 -1.82 14.79 -1.95
CA SER A 143 -2.69 13.69 -2.32
C SER A 143 -3.35 13.14 -1.06
N ASP A 144 -4.56 12.64 -1.22
CA ASP A 144 -5.28 11.87 -0.21
C ASP A 144 -4.92 10.37 -0.24
N ILE A 145 -3.95 9.95 -1.08
CA ILE A 145 -3.46 8.58 -1.19
C ILE A 145 -2.04 8.51 -0.67
N SER A 146 -1.76 7.51 0.17
CA SER A 146 -0.41 7.29 0.68
C SER A 146 0.60 6.98 -0.43
N ASN A 147 1.80 7.56 -0.32
CA ASN A 147 2.94 7.32 -1.21
C ASN A 147 3.31 5.83 -1.37
N PHE A 148 3.01 4.98 -0.38
CA PHE A 148 3.25 3.53 -0.48
C PHE A 148 2.39 2.83 -1.52
N ILE A 149 1.22 3.39 -1.82
CA ILE A 149 0.20 2.76 -2.66
C ILE A 149 -0.33 3.72 -3.72
N ARG A 150 0.37 4.82 -4.02
CA ARG A 150 -0.08 5.84 -4.97
C ARG A 150 0.48 5.56 -6.35
N TYR A 151 -0.39 5.59 -7.36
CA TYR A 151 -0.03 5.72 -8.77
C TYR A 151 -0.80 6.90 -9.37
N LYS A 152 -0.09 8.00 -9.63
CA LYS A 152 -0.71 9.29 -10.04
C LYS A 152 -1.77 9.74 -9.02
N GLU A 153 -3.04 9.74 -9.41
CA GLU A 153 -4.21 10.12 -8.61
C GLU A 153 -5.03 8.90 -8.16
N SER A 154 -4.51 7.68 -8.32
CA SER A 154 -5.20 6.43 -7.99
C SER A 154 -4.37 5.52 -7.07
N ILE A 155 -5.03 4.52 -6.46
CA ILE A 155 -4.37 3.46 -5.71
C ILE A 155 -3.69 2.53 -6.71
N ASP A 156 -2.40 2.29 -6.49
CA ASP A 156 -1.61 1.29 -7.19
C ASP A 156 -2.04 -0.11 -6.71
N TYR A 157 -2.72 -0.85 -7.58
CA TYR A 157 -3.20 -2.21 -7.29
C TYR A 157 -2.07 -3.15 -6.92
N ASP A 158 -0.95 -3.10 -7.64
CA ASP A 158 0.14 -4.04 -7.48
C ASP A 158 0.86 -3.79 -6.16
N LYS A 159 1.16 -2.52 -5.84
CA LYS A 159 1.76 -2.17 -4.54
C LYS A 159 0.81 -2.50 -3.39
N PHE A 160 -0.48 -2.13 -3.48
CA PHE A 160 -1.45 -2.45 -2.42
C PHE A 160 -1.59 -3.96 -2.21
N SER A 161 -1.75 -4.72 -3.29
CA SER A 161 -1.88 -6.18 -3.24
C SER A 161 -0.64 -6.81 -2.65
N LEU A 162 0.54 -6.33 -3.02
CA LEU A 162 1.80 -6.80 -2.46
C LEU A 162 1.88 -6.58 -0.95
N LEU A 163 1.47 -5.42 -0.44
CA LEU A 163 1.42 -5.16 1.01
C LEU A 163 0.40 -6.06 1.71
N ALA A 164 -0.79 -6.22 1.12
CA ALA A 164 -1.85 -7.05 1.67
C ALA A 164 -1.45 -8.55 1.71
N ASP A 165 -0.90 -9.07 0.61
CA ASP A 165 -0.53 -10.49 0.46
C ASP A 165 0.63 -10.91 1.36
N ASN A 166 1.43 -9.95 1.80
CA ASN A 166 2.55 -10.19 2.72
C ASN A 166 2.21 -9.80 4.17
N GLY A 167 0.92 -9.57 4.48
CA GLY A 167 0.46 -9.32 5.85
C GLY A 167 0.97 -8.01 6.46
N LEU A 168 1.33 -7.02 5.63
CA LEU A 168 1.79 -5.71 6.13
C LEU A 168 0.63 -4.76 6.43
N LEU A 169 -0.62 -5.15 6.13
CA LEU A 169 -1.81 -4.37 6.43
C LEU A 169 -2.49 -4.90 7.68
N ASN A 170 -2.44 -4.12 8.75
CA ASN A 170 -3.19 -4.28 10.00
C ASN A 170 -3.95 -2.99 10.34
N GLU A 171 -4.71 -2.97 11.43
CA GLU A 171 -5.49 -1.81 11.85
C GLU A 171 -4.66 -0.51 11.94
N LYS A 172 -3.44 -0.57 12.52
CA LYS A 172 -2.57 0.60 12.65
C LYS A 172 -2.08 1.06 11.28
N THR A 173 -1.51 0.17 10.48
CA THR A 173 -0.92 0.56 9.18
C THR A 173 -1.98 1.01 8.19
N LEU A 174 -3.21 0.46 8.28
CA LEU A 174 -4.35 0.97 7.50
C LEU A 174 -4.70 2.40 7.91
N LYS A 175 -4.80 2.69 9.22
CA LYS A 175 -4.99 4.06 9.71
C LYS A 175 -3.88 5.01 9.26
N ASP A 176 -2.63 4.54 9.25
CA ASP A 176 -1.50 5.33 8.74
C ASP A 176 -1.61 5.60 7.22
N LEU A 177 -2.07 4.62 6.43
CA LEU A 177 -2.34 4.77 4.99
C LEU A 177 -3.57 5.65 4.69
N GLU A 178 -4.52 5.73 5.61
CA GLU A 178 -5.75 6.53 5.50
C GLU A 178 -5.50 8.00 5.78
N GLY A 179 -4.67 8.29 6.79
CA GLY A 179 -4.49 9.64 7.33
C GLY A 179 -5.83 10.24 7.80
N ASP A 180 -5.95 11.57 7.68
CA ASP A 180 -7.18 12.27 8.07
C ASP A 180 -8.30 12.20 7.00
N PHE A 181 -8.09 11.42 5.94
CA PHE A 181 -9.01 11.31 4.80
C PHE A 181 -10.04 10.18 4.93
N GLY A 182 -9.92 9.36 5.98
CA GLY A 182 -10.82 8.25 6.26
C GLY A 182 -10.54 6.97 5.45
N PRO A 183 -11.40 5.94 5.62
CA PRO A 183 -11.13 4.59 5.14
C PRO A 183 -10.87 4.48 3.64
N LEU A 184 -9.88 3.67 3.25
CA LEU A 184 -9.47 3.50 1.86
C LEU A 184 -10.60 2.95 0.97
N TYR A 185 -11.47 2.11 1.51
CA TYR A 185 -12.63 1.58 0.78
C TYR A 185 -13.69 2.66 0.45
N TYR A 186 -13.57 3.88 0.97
CA TYR A 186 -14.34 5.03 0.53
C TYR A 186 -13.60 5.96 -0.43
N LYS A 187 -12.30 5.73 -0.68
CA LYS A 187 -11.51 6.44 -1.70
C LYS A 187 -11.66 5.76 -3.06
N TYR A 188 -12.90 5.47 -3.45
CA TYR A 188 -13.25 4.67 -4.62
C TYR A 188 -12.95 5.40 -5.95
N GLN A 189 -12.86 6.73 -5.96
CA GLN A 189 -12.42 7.52 -7.13
C GLN A 189 -10.99 7.14 -7.54
N SER A 190 -10.21 6.67 -6.56
CA SER A 190 -8.83 6.22 -6.71
C SER A 190 -8.72 4.70 -6.83
N ALA A 191 -9.73 3.92 -6.44
CA ALA A 191 -9.73 2.46 -6.55
C ALA A 191 -10.16 2.01 -7.96
N MET A 192 -9.31 2.27 -8.95
CA MET A 192 -9.58 1.86 -10.32
C MET A 192 -9.61 0.34 -10.42
N ASN A 193 -10.78 -0.20 -10.76
CA ASN A 193 -11.16 -1.59 -11.00
C ASN A 193 -11.67 -2.41 -9.79
N LYS A 194 -12.48 -3.43 -10.12
CA LYS A 194 -13.18 -4.34 -9.19
C LYS A 194 -12.24 -5.16 -8.31
N GLU A 195 -11.11 -5.58 -8.85
CA GLU A 195 -10.15 -6.43 -8.14
C GLU A 195 -9.46 -5.64 -7.03
N THR A 196 -9.04 -4.41 -7.34
CA THR A 196 -8.49 -3.47 -6.35
C THR A 196 -9.47 -3.22 -5.22
N PHE A 197 -10.73 -2.91 -5.54
CA PHE A 197 -11.73 -2.62 -4.53
C PHE A 197 -11.97 -3.80 -3.58
N LYS A 198 -12.12 -5.01 -4.13
CA LYS A 198 -12.27 -6.23 -3.33
C LYS A 198 -11.04 -6.47 -2.44
N LYS A 199 -9.84 -6.24 -2.97
CA LYS A 199 -8.60 -6.38 -2.21
C LYS A 199 -8.54 -5.42 -1.02
N VAL A 200 -8.91 -4.16 -1.25
CA VAL A 200 -8.99 -3.14 -0.20
C VAL A 200 -9.98 -3.57 0.88
N LEU A 201 -11.21 -3.94 0.52
CA LEU A 201 -12.23 -4.42 1.47
C LEU A 201 -11.75 -5.59 2.33
N ASN A 202 -11.00 -6.52 1.75
CA ASN A 202 -10.49 -7.69 2.45
C ASN A 202 -9.33 -7.37 3.41
N ALA A 203 -8.70 -6.22 3.30
CA ALA A 203 -7.66 -5.79 4.25
C ALA A 203 -8.27 -5.35 5.60
N TYR A 204 -9.57 -5.05 5.65
CA TYR A 204 -10.26 -4.63 6.86
C TYR A 204 -10.90 -5.80 7.59
N ASP A 205 -10.64 -5.88 8.89
CA ASP A 205 -11.29 -6.84 9.80
C ASP A 205 -12.77 -6.50 10.03
N LYS A 206 -13.09 -5.20 10.01
CA LYS A 206 -14.45 -4.67 10.19
C LYS A 206 -14.71 -3.56 9.18
N ILE A 207 -15.89 -3.58 8.58
CA ILE A 207 -16.39 -2.49 7.75
C ILE A 207 -17.41 -1.68 8.54
N GLU A 208 -17.38 -0.36 8.37
CA GLU A 208 -18.40 0.55 8.88
C GLU A 208 -19.07 1.25 7.70
N LEU A 209 -20.41 1.30 7.72
CA LEU A 209 -21.19 1.88 6.64
C LEU A 209 -21.47 3.36 6.88
N ASN A 210 -21.19 4.17 5.87
CA ASN A 210 -21.64 5.54 5.72
C ASN A 210 -22.56 5.62 4.49
N ILE A 211 -23.83 5.93 4.73
CA ILE A 211 -24.90 5.94 3.72
C ILE A 211 -24.60 6.94 2.60
N ASP A 212 -24.07 8.11 2.95
CA ASP A 212 -23.76 9.15 1.98
C ASP A 212 -22.65 8.68 1.02
N LYS A 213 -21.62 8.03 1.58
CA LYS A 213 -20.54 7.43 0.80
C LYS A 213 -20.95 6.22 -0.02
N ILE A 214 -21.88 5.40 0.47
CA ILE A 214 -22.43 4.28 -0.32
C ILE A 214 -23.12 4.79 -1.58
N GLN A 215 -23.87 5.89 -1.48
CA GLN A 215 -24.52 6.47 -2.66
C GLN A 215 -23.50 7.05 -3.64
N GLU A 216 -22.51 7.79 -3.14
CA GLU A 216 -21.41 8.31 -3.97
C GLU A 216 -20.72 7.20 -4.78
N ILE A 217 -20.49 6.03 -4.16
CA ILE A 217 -19.96 4.83 -4.85
C ILE A 217 -20.92 4.35 -5.94
N HIS A 218 -22.22 4.27 -5.64
CA HIS A 218 -23.22 3.78 -6.59
C HIS A 218 -23.36 4.67 -7.81
N ASP A 219 -23.45 5.99 -7.61
CA ASP A 219 -23.58 6.97 -8.69
C ASP A 219 -22.36 6.90 -9.62
N MET A 220 -21.17 6.74 -9.05
CA MET A 220 -19.93 6.64 -9.81
C MET A 220 -19.79 5.31 -10.57
N ASP A 221 -20.24 4.21 -9.98
CA ASP A 221 -20.34 2.92 -10.66
C ASP A 221 -21.25 3.01 -11.90
N LEU A 222 -22.40 3.69 -11.76
CA LEU A 222 -23.31 3.96 -12.88
C LEU A 222 -22.66 4.86 -13.93
N CYS A 223 -22.03 5.97 -13.54
CA CYS A 223 -21.46 6.95 -14.47
C CYS A 223 -20.24 6.44 -15.25
N TYR A 224 -19.31 5.73 -14.60
CA TYR A 224 -18.03 5.37 -15.19
C TYR A 224 -17.95 3.93 -15.67
N PHE A 225 -18.73 3.03 -15.06
CA PHE A 225 -18.68 1.61 -15.36
C PHE A 225 -20.00 1.07 -15.91
N ASN A 226 -20.98 1.95 -16.22
CA ASN A 226 -22.33 1.57 -16.62
C ASN A 226 -22.97 0.56 -15.65
N GLY A 227 -22.66 0.66 -14.35
CA GLY A 227 -23.13 -0.24 -13.30
C GLY A 227 -22.46 -1.61 -13.25
N SER A 228 -21.41 -1.85 -14.04
CA SER A 228 -20.73 -3.15 -14.08
C SER A 228 -19.73 -3.39 -12.94
N GLY A 229 -19.28 -2.33 -12.25
CA GLY A 229 -18.33 -2.42 -11.14
C GLY A 229 -18.90 -3.14 -9.92
N ASN A 230 -20.20 -3.00 -9.67
CA ASN A 230 -20.93 -3.56 -8.53
C ASN A 230 -20.25 -3.24 -7.18
N PHE A 231 -19.72 -2.02 -7.03
CA PHE A 231 -18.93 -1.63 -5.86
C PHE A 231 -19.80 -1.51 -4.59
N LYS A 232 -20.99 -0.92 -4.69
CA LYS A 232 -21.99 -0.85 -3.59
C LYS A 232 -22.29 -2.25 -3.04
N ILE A 233 -22.47 -3.23 -3.94
CA ILE A 233 -22.75 -4.62 -3.56
C ILE A 233 -21.56 -5.23 -2.81
N GLN A 234 -20.35 -5.09 -3.33
CA GLN A 234 -19.14 -5.63 -2.69
C GLN A 234 -18.89 -5.06 -1.29
N LEU A 235 -19.09 -3.75 -1.11
CA LEU A 235 -18.95 -3.11 0.19
C LEU A 235 -19.95 -3.67 1.21
N ILE A 236 -21.21 -3.80 0.80
CA ILE A 236 -22.27 -4.28 1.70
C ILE A 236 -22.14 -5.78 1.97
N ASP A 237 -21.70 -6.56 0.97
CA ASP A 237 -21.36 -7.98 1.14
C ASP A 237 -20.28 -8.16 2.22
N ARG A 238 -19.19 -7.37 2.12
CA ARG A 238 -18.10 -7.40 3.11
C ARG A 238 -18.54 -6.92 4.49
N PHE A 239 -19.38 -5.89 4.56
CA PHE A 239 -19.97 -5.44 5.83
C PHE A 239 -20.79 -6.54 6.50
N LEU A 240 -21.63 -7.24 5.73
CA LEU A 240 -22.37 -8.38 6.24
C LEU A 240 -21.39 -9.45 6.71
N GLU A 241 -20.42 -9.87 5.91
CA GLU A 241 -19.39 -10.87 6.27
C GLU A 241 -18.69 -10.56 7.60
N THR A 242 -18.30 -9.31 7.80
CA THR A 242 -17.56 -8.86 9.00
C THR A 242 -18.45 -8.51 10.19
N SER A 243 -19.76 -8.41 10.01
CA SER A 243 -20.70 -8.16 11.11
C SER A 243 -20.84 -9.38 12.01
N ALA A 244 -20.75 -9.14 13.32
CA ALA A 244 -21.00 -10.14 14.35
C ALA A 244 -22.49 -10.55 14.45
N ASN A 245 -23.42 -9.69 14.01
CA ASN A 245 -24.86 -9.96 14.01
C ASN A 245 -25.43 -9.58 12.64
N LYS A 246 -25.72 -10.57 11.80
CA LYS A 246 -26.18 -10.31 10.43
C LYS A 246 -27.59 -9.74 10.42
N ASP A 247 -28.50 -10.23 11.25
CA ASP A 247 -29.88 -9.69 11.35
C ASP A 247 -29.87 -8.19 11.67
N SER A 248 -29.04 -7.76 12.63
CA SER A 248 -28.88 -6.35 12.97
C SER A 248 -28.28 -5.56 11.81
N ALA A 249 -27.25 -6.10 11.14
CA ALA A 249 -26.61 -5.46 10.00
C ALA A 249 -27.56 -5.35 8.78
N ILE A 250 -28.38 -6.37 8.52
CA ILE A 250 -29.43 -6.37 7.49
C ILE A 250 -30.47 -5.29 7.82
N ASN A 251 -30.90 -5.19 9.08
CA ASN A 251 -31.83 -4.13 9.51
C ASN A 251 -31.22 -2.74 9.36
N GLU A 252 -29.93 -2.55 9.69
CA GLU A 252 -29.22 -1.29 9.50
C GLU A 252 -29.17 -0.88 8.02
N ILE A 253 -28.90 -1.84 7.14
CA ILE A 253 -28.95 -1.65 5.69
C ILE A 253 -30.35 -1.21 5.25
N TYR A 254 -31.40 -1.91 5.70
CA TYR A 254 -32.78 -1.57 5.31
C TYR A 254 -33.18 -0.17 5.78
N GLN A 255 -32.92 0.15 7.05
CA GLN A 255 -33.19 1.49 7.60
C GLN A 255 -32.43 2.58 6.84
N SER A 256 -31.20 2.29 6.42
CA SER A 256 -30.37 3.22 5.66
C SER A 256 -30.97 3.55 4.28
N LEU A 257 -31.51 2.54 3.60
CA LEU A 257 -32.15 2.70 2.29
C LEU A 257 -33.51 3.39 2.39
N GLU A 258 -34.31 3.03 3.40
CA GLU A 258 -35.62 3.66 3.66
C GLU A 258 -35.50 5.16 3.95
N LYS A 259 -34.49 5.58 4.73
CA LYS A 259 -34.23 6.99 5.03
C LYS A 259 -34.01 7.86 3.79
N ARG A 260 -33.57 7.28 2.69
CA ARG A 260 -33.35 7.98 1.41
C ARG A 260 -34.50 7.84 0.42
N GLY A 261 -35.56 7.13 0.79
CA GLY A 261 -36.70 6.87 -0.10
C GLY A 261 -36.36 5.92 -1.25
N GLU A 262 -35.28 5.14 -1.14
CA GLU A 262 -34.98 4.11 -2.13
C GLU A 262 -36.04 3.00 -2.05
N ASN A 263 -36.70 2.73 -3.18
CA ASN A 263 -37.59 1.58 -3.25
C ASN A 263 -36.76 0.31 -3.32
N ILE A 264 -36.61 -0.38 -2.18
CA ILE A 264 -35.90 -1.66 -2.07
C ILE A 264 -36.43 -2.67 -3.09
N ASN A 265 -37.73 -2.63 -3.43
CA ASN A 265 -38.36 -3.54 -4.38
C ASN A 265 -38.22 -3.13 -5.86
N SER A 266 -37.41 -2.10 -6.17
CA SER A 266 -37.11 -1.75 -7.56
C SER A 266 -36.31 -2.86 -8.24
N LYS A 267 -36.43 -2.98 -9.56
CA LYS A 267 -35.63 -3.94 -10.35
C LYS A 267 -34.13 -3.66 -10.25
N ASP A 268 -33.75 -2.40 -10.07
CA ASP A 268 -32.35 -1.97 -9.96
C ASP A 268 -31.70 -2.48 -8.67
N ASN A 269 -32.51 -2.74 -7.64
CA ASN A 269 -32.09 -3.30 -6.36
C ASN A 269 -32.14 -4.84 -6.31
N LEU A 270 -32.49 -5.53 -7.42
CA LEU A 270 -32.63 -6.98 -7.43
C LEU A 270 -31.33 -7.74 -7.11
N PRO A 271 -30.14 -7.38 -7.66
CA PRO A 271 -28.88 -8.02 -7.29
C PRO A 271 -28.56 -7.85 -5.80
N PHE A 272 -28.88 -6.68 -5.28
CA PHE A 272 -28.71 -6.31 -3.88
C PHE A 272 -29.60 -7.13 -2.94
N ILE A 273 -30.90 -7.26 -3.27
CA ILE A 273 -31.85 -8.11 -2.53
C ILE A 273 -31.42 -9.58 -2.56
N ASN A 274 -30.95 -10.07 -3.71
CA ASN A 274 -30.53 -11.46 -3.86
C ASN A 274 -29.31 -11.78 -2.98
N MET A 275 -28.37 -10.83 -2.84
CA MET A 275 -27.24 -10.95 -1.92
C MET A 275 -27.70 -11.02 -0.46
N ILE A 276 -28.60 -10.13 -0.02
CA ILE A 276 -29.15 -10.19 1.35
C ILE A 276 -29.83 -11.54 1.61
N LYS A 277 -30.69 -11.99 0.68
CA LYS A 277 -31.36 -13.30 0.78
C LYS A 277 -30.39 -14.48 0.87
N LYS A 278 -29.23 -14.39 0.21
CA LYS A 278 -28.18 -15.41 0.29
C LYS A 278 -27.61 -15.49 1.70
N HIS A 279 -27.25 -14.36 2.31
CA HIS A 279 -26.76 -14.31 3.69
C HIS A 279 -27.78 -14.85 4.70
N THR A 280 -29.05 -14.44 4.59
CA THR A 280 -30.12 -14.95 5.48
C THR A 280 -30.31 -16.47 5.37
N LYS A 281 -30.19 -17.05 4.16
CA LYS A 281 -30.25 -18.51 3.97
C LYS A 281 -29.01 -19.23 4.51
N GLN A 282 -27.83 -18.64 4.37
CA GLN A 282 -26.59 -19.21 4.91
C GLN A 282 -26.65 -19.30 6.43
N GLU A 283 -27.11 -18.26 7.13
CA GLU A 283 -27.33 -18.31 8.58
C GLU A 283 -28.32 -19.40 9.00
N GLN A 284 -29.45 -19.52 8.30
CA GLN A 284 -30.43 -20.58 8.59
C GLN A 284 -29.81 -21.98 8.47
N ASN A 285 -28.97 -22.19 7.46
CA ASN A 285 -28.26 -23.46 7.27
C ASN A 285 -27.19 -23.68 8.35
N GLU A 286 -26.38 -22.68 8.71
CA GLU A 286 -25.36 -22.78 9.76
C GLU A 286 -25.97 -23.09 11.13
N ILE A 287 -27.11 -22.45 11.46
CA ILE A 287 -27.90 -22.74 12.64
C ILE A 287 -28.38 -24.20 12.60
N GLN A 288 -28.93 -24.65 11.47
CA GLN A 288 -29.42 -26.02 11.30
C GLN A 288 -28.30 -27.07 11.39
N GLU A 289 -27.09 -26.76 10.90
CA GLU A 289 -25.90 -27.60 11.06
C GLU A 289 -25.41 -27.68 12.51
N ALA A 290 -25.37 -26.55 13.23
CA ALA A 290 -25.03 -26.53 14.66
C ALA A 290 -26.02 -27.37 15.51
N PHE A 291 -27.31 -27.33 15.16
CA PHE A 291 -28.34 -28.17 15.81
C PHE A 291 -28.25 -29.66 15.44
N THR A 292 -27.78 -30.01 14.24
CA THR A 292 -27.59 -31.42 13.85
C THR A 292 -26.30 -32.02 14.41
N HIS A 293 -25.23 -31.24 14.60
CA HIS A 293 -23.99 -31.68 15.23
C HIS A 293 -24.04 -31.77 16.77
N THR A 294 -25.00 -31.10 17.41
CA THR A 294 -25.25 -31.20 18.86
C THR A 294 -26.27 -32.29 19.23
N ALA A 295 -26.89 -32.93 18.24
CA ALA A 295 -27.78 -34.07 18.48
C ALA A 295 -26.97 -35.28 19.02
N PRO A 296 -27.34 -35.87 20.17
CA PRO A 296 -26.61 -36.99 20.74
C PRO A 296 -26.63 -38.17 19.76
N LYS A 297 -25.46 -38.78 19.52
CA LYS A 297 -25.33 -39.97 18.66
C LYS A 297 -26.38 -40.99 19.05
N THR A 298 -27.17 -41.43 18.08
CA THR A 298 -28.18 -42.48 18.26
C THR A 298 -27.52 -43.74 18.79
N SER A 299 -27.80 -44.05 20.06
CA SER A 299 -27.41 -45.30 20.69
C SER A 299 -28.02 -46.45 19.91
N THR A 300 -27.19 -47.18 19.16
CA THR A 300 -27.61 -48.40 18.49
C THR A 300 -27.74 -49.48 19.56
N ARG A 301 -28.96 -49.61 20.11
CA ARG A 301 -29.31 -50.70 21.03
C ARG A 301 -29.26 -52.02 20.24
N ARG A 302 -28.14 -52.74 20.32
CA ARG A 302 -28.05 -54.15 19.87
C ARG A 302 -29.06 -54.96 20.68
N ARG A 303 -30.05 -55.53 20.01
CA ARG A 303 -30.84 -56.65 20.54
C ARG A 303 -29.98 -57.91 20.47
N MET A 304 -29.65 -58.47 21.63
CA MET A 304 -29.59 -59.92 21.88
C MET A 304 -30.16 -60.15 23.28
#